data_AF-A0A7Y4S7R8-F1
#
_entry.id   AF-A0A7Y4S7R8-F1
#
_cell.length_a   1.000
_cell.length_b   1.000
_cell.length_c   1.000
_cell.angle_alpha   90.00
_cell.angle_beta   90.00
_cell.angle_gamma   90.00
#
_symmetry.space_group_name_H-M   'P 1'
#
loop_
_entity.id
_entity.type
_entity.pdbx_description
1 polymer ?
#
loop_
_entity_poly.entity_id
_entity_poly.type
_entity_poly.pdbx_seq_one_letter_code
_entity_poly.pdbx_strand_id
1 'polypeptide(L)'
;MQHLDNDVRELTAVERQQIEDEHARLDQFLRELCETCCEFDSLKGCLGCGREKIASCQGRLISFEYVFIDLVIEHFKNEEKIMSKIFSNQDTNECFRFHQQEHDKLLREMQGLMHKLSTESDRGHTAVAIREFHYRVMELFGKHARMFDDPFMRQPKGGKK
;
A
#
# COMPACT_ATOMS: atom_id res chain seq x y z
N MET A 1 25.96 30.10 -11.87
CA MET A 1 24.68 29.40 -12.05
C MET A 1 24.99 28.18 -12.91
N GLN A 2 25.35 27.06 -12.26
CA GLN A 2 25.84 25.85 -12.94
C GLN A 2 24.64 25.00 -13.38
N HIS A 3 24.75 24.45 -14.59
CA HIS A 3 23.78 23.58 -15.26
C HIS A 3 23.34 22.42 -14.36
N LEU A 4 22.07 22.43 -13.95
CA LEU A 4 21.34 21.24 -13.46
C LEU A 4 20.76 20.54 -14.69
N ASP A 5 21.60 19.86 -15.47
CA ASP A 5 21.15 19.10 -16.65
C ASP A 5 21.09 17.60 -16.30
N ASN A 6 19.85 17.12 -16.11
CA ASN A 6 19.32 15.89 -16.71
C ASN A 6 19.95 14.51 -16.44
N ASP A 7 20.26 14.16 -15.19
CA ASP A 7 20.50 12.75 -14.80
C ASP A 7 19.23 12.06 -14.28
N VAL A 8 18.11 12.22 -15.00
CA VAL A 8 16.87 11.49 -14.75
C VAL A 8 16.66 10.48 -15.86
N ARG A 9 16.80 9.19 -15.54
CA ARG A 9 16.56 8.09 -16.47
C ARG A 9 15.06 7.78 -16.55
N GLU A 10 14.56 7.50 -17.74
CA GLU A 10 13.19 7.00 -17.91
C GLU A 10 12.97 5.61 -17.30
N LEU A 11 11.80 5.42 -16.71
CA LEU A 11 11.28 4.13 -16.27
C LEU A 11 11.11 3.18 -17.47
N THR A 12 11.71 2.00 -17.43
CA THR A 12 11.50 1.01 -18.49
C THR A 12 10.10 0.40 -18.43
N ALA A 13 9.65 -0.19 -19.53
CA ALA A 13 8.37 -0.91 -19.56
C ALA A 13 8.31 -2.05 -18.54
N VAL A 14 9.43 -2.74 -18.31
CA VAL A 14 9.52 -3.84 -17.32
C VAL A 14 9.42 -3.30 -15.89
N GLU A 15 10.13 -2.22 -15.56
CA GLU A 15 10.07 -1.61 -14.22
C GLU A 15 8.68 -1.01 -13.94
N ARG A 16 8.04 -0.42 -14.95
CA ARG A 16 6.66 0.05 -14.86
C ARG A 16 5.69 -1.10 -14.58
N GLN A 17 5.76 -2.16 -15.40
CA GLN A 17 4.87 -3.30 -15.24
C GLN A 17 5.03 -3.94 -13.86
N GLN A 18 6.28 -4.01 -13.35
CA GLN A 18 6.53 -4.52 -12.01
C GLN A 18 5.77 -3.71 -10.94
N ILE A 19 5.83 -2.38 -10.97
CA ILE A 19 5.11 -1.52 -10.01
C ILE A 19 3.60 -1.69 -10.15
N GLU A 20 3.08 -1.74 -11.38
CA GLU A 20 1.66 -1.96 -11.64
C GLU A 20 1.18 -3.33 -11.12
N ASP A 21 1.98 -4.39 -11.30
CA ASP A 21 1.69 -5.73 -10.80
C ASP A 21 1.72 -5.78 -9.26
N GLU A 22 2.65 -5.06 -8.62
CA GLU A 22 2.73 -4.92 -7.17
C GLU A 22 1.50 -4.18 -6.60
N HIS A 23 1.07 -3.09 -7.23
CA HIS A 23 -0.17 -2.39 -6.88
C HIS A 23 -1.39 -3.31 -7.03
N ALA A 24 -1.49 -4.03 -8.14
CA ALA A 24 -2.59 -4.97 -8.36
C ALA A 24 -2.61 -6.09 -7.31
N ARG A 25 -1.44 -6.54 -6.85
CA ARG A 25 -1.30 -7.54 -5.79
C ARG A 25 -1.73 -7.00 -4.42
N LEU A 26 -1.38 -5.76 -4.08
CA LEU A 26 -1.85 -5.08 -2.86
C LEU A 26 -3.38 -4.95 -2.86
N ASP A 27 -3.95 -4.50 -3.97
CA ASP A 27 -5.40 -4.37 -4.15
C ASP A 27 -6.10 -5.74 -4.05
N GLN A 28 -5.51 -6.78 -4.63
CA GLN A 28 -6.03 -8.14 -4.55
C GLN A 28 -6.04 -8.64 -3.11
N PHE A 29 -4.97 -8.42 -2.36
CA PHE A 29 -4.89 -8.81 -0.96
C PHE A 29 -5.98 -8.11 -0.12
N LEU A 30 -6.24 -6.82 -0.37
CA LEU A 30 -7.32 -6.08 0.29
C LEU A 30 -8.71 -6.62 -0.04
N ARG A 31 -8.95 -7.08 -1.28
CA ARG A 31 -10.21 -7.76 -1.64
C ARG A 31 -10.39 -9.08 -0.89
N GLU A 32 -9.34 -9.88 -0.77
CA GLU A 32 -9.35 -11.15 -0.03
C GLU A 32 -9.61 -10.94 1.48
N LEU A 33 -9.20 -9.81 2.04
CA LEU A 33 -9.57 -9.42 3.39
C LEU A 33 -11.09 -9.23 3.52
N CYS A 34 -11.72 -8.52 2.58
CA CYS A 34 -13.17 -8.30 2.60
C CYS A 34 -13.94 -9.63 2.56
N GLU A 35 -13.45 -10.59 1.77
CA GLU A 35 -14.01 -11.95 1.68
C GLU A 35 -13.82 -12.79 2.95
N THR A 36 -12.94 -12.37 3.86
CA THR A 36 -12.70 -13.08 5.12
C THR A 36 -13.91 -13.01 6.05
N CYS A 37 -14.71 -11.95 5.99
CA CYS A 37 -15.88 -11.77 6.85
C CYS A 37 -17.18 -11.80 6.05
N CYS A 38 -18.03 -12.80 6.29
CA CYS A 38 -19.33 -12.92 5.62
C CYS A 38 -20.32 -11.78 5.94
N GLU A 39 -20.07 -11.01 7.00
CA GLU A 39 -20.88 -9.84 7.39
C GLU A 39 -20.24 -8.51 6.93
N PHE A 40 -19.24 -8.57 6.05
CA PHE A 40 -18.61 -7.38 5.48
C PHE A 40 -19.64 -6.49 4.78
N ASP A 41 -20.48 -7.05 3.90
CA ASP A 41 -21.48 -6.30 3.12
C ASP A 41 -22.78 -6.01 3.88
N SER A 42 -23.09 -6.78 4.92
CA SER A 42 -24.42 -6.74 5.55
C SER A 42 -24.69 -5.43 6.33
N LEU A 43 -23.64 -4.65 6.62
CA LEU A 43 -23.63 -3.46 7.49
C LEU A 43 -24.15 -3.69 8.93
N LYS A 44 -24.62 -4.90 9.24
CA LYS A 44 -25.19 -5.28 10.55
C LYS A 44 -24.12 -5.71 11.57
N GLY A 45 -22.86 -5.74 11.15
CA GLY A 45 -21.76 -6.23 11.98
C GLY A 45 -21.86 -7.74 12.23
N CYS A 46 -21.09 -8.26 13.18
CA CYS A 46 -21.01 -9.70 13.45
C CYS A 46 -22.16 -10.26 14.32
N LEU A 47 -23.29 -9.53 14.46
CA LEU A 47 -24.39 -9.88 15.37
C LEU A 47 -25.06 -11.23 15.07
N GLY A 48 -25.05 -11.65 13.80
CA GLY A 48 -25.59 -12.95 13.36
C GLY A 48 -24.56 -14.08 13.30
N CYS A 49 -23.28 -13.80 13.59
CA CYS A 49 -22.22 -14.79 13.50
C CYS A 49 -22.17 -15.69 14.73
N GLY A 50 -22.08 -17.01 14.51
CA GLY A 50 -21.72 -17.95 15.58
C GLY A 50 -20.26 -17.77 16.02
N ARG A 51 -19.93 -18.22 17.24
CA ARG A 51 -18.56 -18.10 17.80
C ARG A 51 -17.48 -18.72 16.93
N GLU A 52 -17.77 -19.85 16.28
CA GLU A 52 -16.85 -20.52 15.36
C GLU A 52 -16.49 -19.63 14.15
N LYS A 53 -17.49 -18.95 13.56
CA LYS A 53 -17.25 -18.02 12.46
C LYS A 53 -16.42 -16.82 12.90
N ILE A 54 -16.72 -16.26 14.09
CA ILE A 54 -15.96 -15.13 14.65
C ILE A 54 -14.50 -15.53 14.85
N ALA A 55 -14.25 -16.67 15.50
CA ALA A 55 -12.90 -17.20 15.70
C ALA A 55 -12.17 -17.47 14.38
N SER A 56 -12.86 -18.00 13.37
CA SER A 56 -12.28 -18.20 12.04
C SER A 56 -11.88 -16.89 11.36
N CYS A 57 -12.74 -15.86 11.41
CA CYS A 57 -12.43 -14.53 10.87
C CYS A 57 -11.23 -13.90 11.60
N GLN A 58 -11.20 -13.97 12.93
CA GLN A 58 -10.11 -13.47 13.77
C GLN A 58 -8.78 -14.18 13.46
N GLY A 59 -8.78 -15.51 13.31
CA GLY A 59 -7.57 -16.26 12.96
C GLY A 59 -7.01 -15.87 11.59
N ARG A 60 -7.89 -15.73 10.59
CA ARG A 60 -7.48 -15.28 9.24
C ARG A 60 -6.95 -13.84 9.25
N LEU A 61 -7.51 -12.99 10.10
CA LEU A 61 -7.08 -11.59 10.25
C LEU A 61 -5.63 -11.46 10.72
N ILE A 62 -5.22 -12.27 11.69
CA ILE A 62 -3.83 -12.28 12.19
C ILE A 62 -2.87 -12.64 11.06
N SER A 63 -3.17 -13.70 10.30
CA SER A 63 -2.34 -14.09 9.15
C SER A 63 -2.31 -13.00 8.08
N PHE A 64 -3.44 -12.35 7.83
CA PHE A 64 -3.54 -11.24 6.90
C PHE A 64 -2.62 -10.07 7.30
N GLU A 65 -2.63 -9.64 8.56
CA GLU A 65 -1.84 -8.50 9.03
C GLU A 65 -0.34 -8.69 8.78
N TYR A 66 0.21 -9.86 9.12
CA TYR A 66 1.62 -10.18 8.88
C TYR A 66 1.97 -10.24 7.39
N VAL A 67 1.16 -10.91 6.59
CA VAL A 67 1.45 -11.06 5.15
C VAL A 67 1.29 -9.72 4.42
N PHE A 68 0.31 -8.90 4.81
CA PHE A 68 0.08 -7.62 4.17
C PHE A 68 1.18 -6.61 4.48
N ILE A 69 1.66 -6.53 5.73
CA ILE A 69 2.74 -5.60 6.07
C ILE A 69 4.04 -5.95 5.35
N ASP A 70 4.36 -7.23 5.23
CA ASP A 70 5.54 -7.70 4.49
C ASP A 70 5.43 -7.35 3.01
N LEU A 71 4.25 -7.53 2.42
CA LEU A 71 3.98 -7.16 1.02
C LEU A 71 4.16 -5.66 0.77
N VAL A 72 3.68 -4.81 1.68
CA VAL A 72 3.83 -3.35 1.60
C VAL A 72 5.30 -2.95 1.70
N ILE A 73 6.04 -3.54 2.64
CA ILE A 73 7.47 -3.27 2.82
C ILE A 73 8.27 -3.72 1.59
N GLU A 74 7.93 -4.87 1.01
CA GLU A 74 8.58 -5.37 -0.21
C GLU A 74 8.34 -4.44 -1.40
N HIS A 75 7.08 -4.01 -1.59
CA HIS A 75 6.70 -3.05 -2.62
C HIS A 75 7.49 -1.74 -2.51
N PHE A 76 7.50 -1.12 -1.32
CA PHE A 76 8.25 0.13 -1.09
C PHE A 76 9.75 -0.03 -1.39
N LYS A 77 10.36 -1.14 -0.97
CA LYS A 77 11.78 -1.43 -1.28
C LYS A 77 12.03 -1.58 -2.78
N ASN A 78 11.12 -2.22 -3.50
CA ASN A 78 11.26 -2.43 -4.93
C ASN A 78 11.10 -1.12 -5.71
N GLU A 79 10.11 -0.31 -5.34
CA GLU A 79 9.90 1.01 -5.92
C GLU A 79 11.11 1.93 -5.66
N GLU A 80 11.59 2.00 -4.42
CA GLU A 80 12.77 2.78 -4.08
C GLU A 80 14.02 2.31 -4.83
N LYS A 81 14.18 0.99 -5.00
CA LYS A 81 15.26 0.42 -5.82
C LYS A 81 15.13 0.84 -7.29
N ILE A 82 13.92 0.95 -7.82
CA ILE A 82 13.69 1.46 -9.19
C ILE A 82 14.01 2.96 -9.25
N MET A 83 13.47 3.76 -8.34
CA MET A 83 13.71 5.20 -8.26
C MET A 83 15.20 5.52 -8.08
N SER A 84 15.94 4.72 -7.32
CA SER A 84 17.39 4.87 -7.11
C SER A 84 18.21 4.77 -8.40
N LYS A 85 17.68 4.09 -9.44
CA LYS A 85 18.27 4.01 -10.79
C LYS A 85 17.81 5.16 -11.69
N ILE A 86 16.68 5.78 -11.37
CA ILE A 86 16.12 6.94 -12.07
C ILE A 86 16.89 8.20 -11.65
N PHE A 87 17.15 8.34 -10.35
CA PHE A 87 17.80 9.49 -9.75
C PHE A 87 19.25 9.15 -9.39
N SER A 88 20.17 9.38 -10.33
CA SER A 88 21.59 9.00 -10.20
C SER A 88 22.31 9.59 -8.98
N ASN A 89 21.83 10.71 -8.42
CA ASN A 89 22.37 11.33 -7.19
C ASN A 89 21.33 11.33 -6.05
N GLN A 90 21.19 10.19 -5.37
CA GLN A 90 20.19 9.92 -4.33
C GLN A 90 20.23 10.91 -3.16
N ASP A 91 21.42 11.33 -2.70
CA ASP A 91 21.57 12.23 -1.54
C ASP A 91 21.09 13.67 -1.79
N THR A 92 21.05 14.07 -3.07
CA THR A 92 20.66 15.43 -3.49
C THR A 92 19.29 15.49 -4.15
N ASN A 93 18.69 14.35 -4.47
CA ASN A 93 17.39 14.32 -5.14
C ASN A 93 16.25 14.44 -4.11
N GLU A 94 15.70 15.64 -4.00
CA GLU A 94 14.59 15.94 -3.09
C GLU A 94 13.36 15.06 -3.35
N CYS A 95 13.05 14.74 -4.61
CA CYS A 95 11.90 13.91 -4.96
C CYS A 95 12.04 12.49 -4.40
N PHE A 96 13.20 11.85 -4.59
CA PHE A 96 13.44 10.52 -4.03
C PHE A 96 13.38 10.53 -2.49
N ARG A 97 14.00 11.53 -1.85
CA ARG A 97 13.97 11.65 -0.38
C ARG A 97 12.56 11.87 0.17
N PHE A 98 11.74 12.69 -0.48
CA PHE A 98 10.36 12.91 -0.06
C PHE A 98 9.51 11.64 -0.26
N HIS A 99 9.76 10.87 -1.32
CA HIS A 99 9.09 9.58 -1.54
C HIS A 99 9.37 8.60 -0.41
N GLN A 100 10.65 8.41 -0.04
CA GLN A 100 11.04 7.54 1.08
C GLN A 100 10.43 7.99 2.42
N GLN A 101 10.39 9.30 2.69
CA GLN A 101 9.76 9.82 3.90
C GLN A 101 8.25 9.53 3.96
N GLU A 102 7.58 9.53 2.82
CA GLU A 102 6.16 9.19 2.75
C GLU A 102 5.92 7.68 2.85
N HIS A 103 6.81 6.82 2.33
CA HIS A 103 6.80 5.39 2.65
C HIS A 103 6.90 5.11 4.15
N ASP A 104 7.88 5.73 4.81
CA ASP A 104 8.07 5.59 6.26
C ASP A 104 6.83 6.02 7.05
N LYS A 105 6.17 7.09 6.59
CA LYS A 105 4.94 7.59 7.21
C LYS A 105 3.76 6.66 6.95
N LEU A 106 3.57 6.21 5.71
CA LEU A 106 2.53 5.24 5.36
C LEU A 106 2.69 3.94 6.16
N LEU A 107 3.92 3.48 6.35
CA LEU A 107 4.18 2.28 7.14
C LEU A 107 3.75 2.44 8.60
N ARG A 108 4.03 3.60 9.21
CA ARG A 108 3.56 3.91 10.57
C ARG A 108 2.04 4.02 10.66
N GLU A 109 1.42 4.67 9.68
CA GLU A 109 -0.05 4.77 9.61
C GLU A 109 -0.69 3.39 9.42
N MET A 110 -0.10 2.54 8.59
CA MET A 110 -0.54 1.16 8.35
C MET A 110 -0.46 0.32 9.63
N GLN A 111 0.65 0.38 10.35
CA GLN A 111 0.81 -0.30 11.64
C GLN A 111 -0.25 0.15 12.65
N GLY A 112 -0.58 1.45 12.68
CA GLY A 112 -1.66 1.97 13.51
C GLY A 112 -3.04 1.43 13.11
N LEU A 113 -3.31 1.35 11.81
CA LEU A 113 -4.56 0.78 11.28
C LEU A 113 -4.67 -0.72 11.58
N MET A 114 -3.60 -1.49 11.43
CA MET A 114 -3.54 -2.91 11.79
C MET A 114 -3.76 -3.14 13.27
N HIS A 115 -3.12 -2.34 14.14
CA HIS A 115 -3.34 -2.44 15.58
C HIS A 115 -4.80 -2.18 15.96
N LYS A 116 -5.43 -1.18 15.32
CA LYS A 116 -6.86 -0.89 15.50
C LYS A 116 -7.75 -2.03 14.98
N LEU A 117 -7.41 -2.59 13.83
CA LEU A 117 -8.09 -3.73 13.22
C LEU A 117 -8.12 -4.93 14.18
N SER A 118 -6.96 -5.33 14.68
CA SER A 118 -6.79 -6.38 15.68
C SER A 118 -7.61 -6.11 16.94
N THR A 119 -7.46 -4.91 17.54
CA THR A 119 -8.15 -4.52 18.78
C THR A 119 -9.68 -4.59 18.66
N GLU A 120 -10.24 -4.07 17.56
CA GLU A 120 -11.69 -4.08 17.35
C GLU A 120 -12.21 -5.46 16.96
N SER A 121 -11.39 -6.26 16.28
CA SER A 121 -11.72 -7.66 16.01
C SER A 121 -11.81 -8.48 17.29
N ASP A 122 -10.88 -8.31 18.24
CA ASP A 122 -10.91 -8.98 19.54
C ASP A 122 -12.15 -8.62 20.38
N ARG A 123 -12.69 -7.42 20.18
CA ARG A 123 -13.95 -6.96 20.79
C ARG A 123 -15.21 -7.53 20.11
N GLY A 124 -15.06 -8.31 19.05
CA GLY A 124 -16.16 -8.88 18.27
C GLY A 124 -16.73 -7.95 17.20
N HIS A 125 -16.03 -6.85 16.88
CA HIS A 125 -16.42 -5.90 15.84
C HIS A 125 -15.70 -6.14 14.50
N THR A 126 -15.27 -7.38 14.24
CA THR A 126 -14.42 -7.75 13.08
C THR A 126 -14.91 -7.18 11.74
N ALA A 127 -16.19 -7.30 11.42
CA ALA A 127 -16.73 -6.79 10.15
C ALA A 127 -16.59 -5.25 10.02
N VAL A 128 -16.83 -4.51 11.11
CA VAL A 128 -16.69 -3.05 11.14
C VAL A 128 -15.22 -2.67 11.02
N ALA A 129 -14.35 -3.37 11.76
CA ALA A 129 -12.92 -3.14 11.76
C ALA A 129 -12.32 -3.36 10.36
N ILE A 130 -12.69 -4.46 9.67
CA ILE A 130 -12.24 -4.75 8.31
C ILE A 130 -12.70 -3.67 7.32
N ARG A 131 -13.96 -3.21 7.40
CA ARG A 131 -14.45 -2.12 6.54
C ARG A 131 -13.68 -0.82 6.74
N GLU A 132 -13.44 -0.44 8.00
CA GLU A 132 -12.69 0.77 8.31
C GLU A 132 -11.25 0.66 7.81
N PHE A 133 -10.58 -0.47 8.08
CA PHE A 133 -9.24 -0.75 7.60
C PHE A 133 -9.16 -0.65 6.07
N HIS A 134 -10.01 -1.40 5.35
CA HIS A 134 -10.06 -1.38 3.90
C HIS A 134 -10.24 0.03 3.34
N TYR A 135 -11.23 0.79 3.85
CA TYR A 135 -11.47 2.16 3.41
C TYR A 135 -10.24 3.05 3.60
N ARG A 136 -9.60 2.99 4.78
CA ARG A 136 -8.45 3.83 5.11
C ARG A 136 -7.22 3.47 4.30
N VAL A 137 -6.95 2.19 4.10
CA VAL A 137 -5.83 1.75 3.27
C VAL A 137 -6.00 2.18 1.81
N MET A 138 -7.20 2.01 1.25
CA MET A 138 -7.50 2.48 -0.12
C MET A 138 -7.34 4.00 -0.26
N GLU A 139 -7.74 4.76 0.75
CA GLU A 139 -7.56 6.22 0.80
C GLU A 139 -6.06 6.60 0.84
N LEU A 140 -5.28 5.92 1.68
CA LEU A 140 -3.84 6.15 1.84
C LEU A 140 -3.06 5.82 0.57
N PHE A 141 -3.21 4.60 0.03
CA PHE A 141 -2.52 4.19 -1.19
C PHE A 141 -3.01 4.96 -2.41
N GLY A 142 -4.31 5.23 -2.53
CA GLY A 142 -4.82 6.05 -3.61
C GLY A 142 -4.24 7.47 -3.58
N LYS A 143 -4.05 8.05 -2.40
CA LYS A 143 -3.38 9.35 -2.24
C LYS A 143 -1.90 9.26 -2.59
N HIS A 144 -1.20 8.23 -2.11
CA HIS A 144 0.21 7.99 -2.40
C HIS A 144 0.45 7.88 -3.90
N ALA A 145 -0.28 6.99 -4.58
CA ALA A 145 -0.19 6.76 -6.01
C ALA A 145 -0.36 8.05 -6.82
N ARG A 146 -1.32 8.91 -6.46
CA ARG A 146 -1.54 10.17 -7.18
C ARG A 146 -0.46 11.21 -6.95
N MET A 147 0.12 11.24 -5.74
CA MET A 147 1.02 12.31 -5.32
C MET A 147 2.49 11.98 -5.52
N PHE A 148 2.85 10.70 -5.51
CA PHE A 148 4.24 10.24 -5.43
C PHE A 148 4.57 9.28 -6.58
N ASP A 149 3.73 8.26 -6.83
CA ASP A 149 4.02 7.24 -7.85
C ASP A 149 3.76 7.77 -9.27
N ASP A 150 2.56 8.30 -9.52
CA ASP A 150 2.12 8.85 -10.79
C ASP A 150 3.13 9.85 -11.40
N PRO A 151 3.71 10.81 -10.65
CA PRO A 151 4.71 11.73 -11.17
C PRO A 151 5.92 11.09 -11.84
N PHE A 152 6.54 10.07 -11.24
CA PHE A 152 7.72 9.42 -11.85
C PHE A 152 7.30 8.30 -12.80
N MET A 153 6.14 7.68 -12.57
CA MET A 153 5.54 6.73 -13.50
C MET A 153 5.15 7.41 -14.81
N ARG A 154 4.58 8.62 -14.83
CA ARG A 154 4.07 9.26 -16.06
C ARG A 154 5.11 10.07 -16.82
N GLN A 155 6.40 10.02 -16.45
CA GLN A 155 7.42 10.75 -17.18
C GLN A 155 7.38 10.38 -18.68
N PRO A 156 7.22 11.38 -19.57
CA PRO A 156 7.07 11.11 -20.99
C PRO A 156 8.37 10.51 -21.53
N LYS A 157 8.24 9.62 -22.53
CA LYS A 157 9.37 9.25 -23.40
C LYS A 157 10.06 10.54 -23.82
N GLY A 158 11.35 10.66 -23.48
CA GLY A 158 12.22 11.75 -23.86
C GLY A 158 12.06 11.99 -25.34
N GLY A 159 11.30 13.03 -25.66
CA GLY A 159 11.09 13.47 -27.02
C GLY A 159 12.43 13.97 -27.51
N LYS A 160 13.14 13.13 -28.27
CA LYS A 160 14.23 13.58 -29.13
C LYS A 160 13.71 14.75 -29.97
N LYS A 161 14.18 15.95 -29.69
CA LYS A 161 14.22 17.05 -30.65
C LYS A 161 15.65 17.19 -31.12
#